data_AF-A0A6A5EQ89-F1
#
_entry.id   AF-A0A6A5EQ89-F1
#
_cell.length_a   1.000
_cell.length_b   1.000
_cell.length_c   1.000
_cell.angle_alpha   90.00
_cell.angle_beta   90.00
_cell.angle_gamma   90.00
#
_symmetry.space_group_name_H-M   'P 1'
#
loop_
_entity.id
_entity.type
_entity.pdbx_description
1 polymer ?
#
loop_
_entity_poly.entity_id
_entity_poly.type
_entity_poly.pdbx_seq_one_letter_code
_entity_poly.pdbx_strand_id
1 'polypeptide(L)'
;MPIHLTVTPTGPPLDPNLFILSPLQPDGWNRTSQDSLGPEVCLATDFRPKENETIGDMVLNQKDGPVIINTTSSAPLSKKKNRNYVFAGFTNRSIYSCEMQGMGENNDNRELCADFHPEKAKLNFYLLVMNGVRVVFTKTLAFNTILTIRAVLF
;
A
#
# COMPACT_ATOMS: atom_id res chain seq x y z
N MET A 1 -3.74 18.28 39.65
CA MET A 1 -3.11 18.90 38.46
C MET A 1 -2.58 17.78 37.58
N PRO A 2 -3.02 17.64 36.32
CA PRO A 2 -2.45 16.65 35.41
C PRO A 2 -1.03 17.07 35.01
N ILE A 3 -0.08 16.14 35.07
CA ILE A 3 1.30 16.35 34.62
C ILE A 3 1.34 16.07 33.12
N HIS A 4 1.71 17.07 32.32
CA HIS A 4 1.97 16.91 30.89
C HIS A 4 3.44 16.56 30.67
N LEU A 5 3.71 15.33 30.24
CA LEU A 5 5.04 14.87 29.86
C LEU A 5 5.17 14.95 28.34
N THR A 6 6.02 15.84 27.84
CA THR A 6 6.37 15.95 26.43
C THR A 6 7.65 15.17 26.18
N VAL A 7 7.58 14.10 25.40
CA VAL A 7 8.76 13.30 25.03
C VAL A 7 9.24 13.75 23.66
N THR A 8 10.46 14.29 23.60
CA THR A 8 11.11 14.70 22.36
C THR A 8 12.05 13.59 21.83
N PRO A 9 12.08 13.35 20.50
CA PRO A 9 13.08 12.52 19.84
C PRO A 9 14.49 13.03 20.11
N THR A 10 15.44 12.13 20.23
CA THR A 10 16.87 12.50 20.24
C THR A 10 17.45 12.26 18.85
N GLY A 11 17.92 13.32 18.19
CA GLY A 11 18.61 13.24 16.90
C GLY A 11 18.33 14.46 16.01
N PRO A 12 18.97 14.52 14.82
CA PRO A 12 18.82 15.66 13.92
C PRO A 12 17.38 15.77 13.40
N PRO A 13 16.93 16.99 13.06
CA PRO A 13 15.61 17.20 12.46
C PRO A 13 15.48 16.40 11.17
N LEU A 14 14.28 15.89 10.92
CA LEU A 14 13.97 15.08 9.76
C LEU A 14 12.58 15.44 9.26
N ASP A 15 12.49 15.74 7.97
CA ASP A 15 11.25 16.11 7.31
C ASP A 15 10.30 14.90 7.19
N PRO A 16 8.98 15.13 7.16
CA PRO A 16 8.00 14.05 7.08
C PRO A 16 7.90 13.38 5.72
N ASN A 17 7.74 12.06 5.76
CA ASN A 17 7.26 11.29 4.62
C ASN A 17 5.74 11.21 4.68
N LEU A 18 5.06 11.71 3.64
CA LEU A 18 3.61 11.75 3.54
C LEU A 18 3.11 10.64 2.61
N PHE A 19 2.03 9.99 3.01
CA PHE A 19 1.37 8.94 2.23
C PHE A 19 -0.14 9.11 2.27
N ILE A 20 -0.80 9.08 1.11
CA ILE A 20 -2.26 9.05 1.03
C ILE A 20 -2.71 7.60 0.93
N LEU A 21 -3.33 7.10 2.00
CA LEU A 21 -3.80 5.73 2.11
C LEU A 21 -5.29 5.65 1.77
N SER A 22 -5.60 4.65 0.96
CA SER A 22 -6.96 4.33 0.55
C SER A 22 -7.51 3.20 1.42
N PRO A 23 -8.77 3.24 1.85
CA PRO A 23 -9.38 2.11 2.55
C PRO A 23 -9.42 0.87 1.64
N LEU A 24 -9.18 -0.30 2.23
CA LEU A 24 -9.38 -1.58 1.57
C LEU A 24 -10.87 -1.73 1.26
N GLN A 25 -11.21 -1.81 -0.03
CA GLN A 25 -12.60 -1.95 -0.48
C GLN A 25 -13.00 -3.43 -0.46
N PRO A 26 -14.23 -3.76 -0.02
CA PRO A 26 -14.74 -5.12 -0.12
C PRO A 26 -14.95 -5.51 -1.58
N ASP A 27 -14.78 -6.81 -1.88
CA ASP A 27 -15.00 -7.36 -3.21
C ASP A 27 -16.45 -7.14 -3.68
N GLY A 28 -16.63 -6.55 -4.87
CA GLY A 28 -17.95 -6.30 -5.48
C GLY A 28 -18.47 -4.86 -5.42
N TRP A 29 -17.67 -3.90 -4.92
CA TRP A 29 -18.05 -2.48 -4.89
C TRP A 29 -17.91 -1.82 -6.28
N ASN A 30 -19.04 -1.52 -6.94
CA ASN A 30 -19.05 -0.81 -8.23
C ASN A 30 -18.67 0.67 -8.04
N ARG A 31 -17.49 1.04 -8.52
CA ARG A 31 -16.95 2.42 -8.48
C ARG A 31 -17.65 3.29 -9.51
N THR A 32 -18.52 4.21 -9.07
CA THR A 32 -19.19 5.16 -9.97
C THR A 32 -18.66 6.59 -9.89
N SER A 33 -17.89 6.97 -8.86
CA SER A 33 -17.22 8.28 -8.85
C SER A 33 -16.02 8.33 -7.89
N GLN A 34 -15.11 9.28 -8.14
CA GLN A 34 -13.95 9.59 -7.29
C GLN A 34 -14.36 10.15 -5.91
N ASP A 35 -15.57 10.70 -5.80
CA ASP A 35 -16.20 11.15 -4.55
C ASP A 35 -16.83 9.99 -3.75
N SER A 36 -16.85 8.76 -4.30
CA SER A 36 -17.32 7.54 -3.63
C SER A 36 -16.23 6.80 -2.85
N LEU A 37 -14.98 7.27 -2.97
CA LEU A 37 -13.86 6.74 -2.20
C LEU A 37 -14.09 7.08 -0.72
N GLY A 38 -14.17 6.05 0.12
CA GLY A 38 -14.30 6.20 1.58
C GLY A 38 -13.18 7.05 2.18
N PRO A 39 -13.25 7.34 3.49
CA PRO A 39 -12.35 8.28 4.14
C PRO A 39 -10.88 7.92 3.86
N GLU A 40 -10.18 8.84 3.21
CA GLU A 40 -8.75 8.69 2.97
C GLU A 40 -7.98 9.14 4.19
N VAL A 41 -6.82 8.53 4.38
CA VAL A 41 -5.94 8.83 5.50
C VAL A 41 -4.65 9.39 4.93
N CYS A 42 -4.29 10.61 5.32
CA CYS A 42 -2.94 11.08 5.14
C CYS A 42 -2.08 10.67 6.32
N LEU A 43 -1.07 9.85 6.06
CA LEU A 43 -0.13 9.36 7.04
C LEU A 43 1.20 10.10 6.90
N ALA A 44 1.59 10.82 7.95
CA ALA A 44 2.92 11.38 8.11
C ALA A 44 3.78 10.47 8.98
N THR A 45 4.95 10.09 8.47
CA THR A 45 5.88 9.18 9.15
C THR A 45 7.30 9.72 9.17
N ASP A 46 8.09 9.17 10.09
CA ASP A 46 9.54 9.34 10.18
C ASP A 46 10.03 10.78 10.31
N PHE A 47 9.21 11.67 10.87
CA PHE A 47 9.61 13.06 11.09
C PHE A 47 10.11 13.33 12.51
N ARG A 48 10.99 14.33 12.61
CA ARG A 48 11.49 14.91 13.85
C ARG A 48 11.52 16.43 13.68
N PRO A 49 10.67 17.18 14.41
CA PRO A 49 10.67 18.63 14.32
C PRO A 49 12.00 19.19 14.81
N LYS A 50 12.38 20.39 14.35
CA LYS A 50 13.55 21.11 14.89
C LYS A 50 13.31 21.46 16.35
N GLU A 51 14.38 21.46 17.14
CA GLU A 51 14.30 21.92 18.53
C GLU A 51 13.72 23.34 18.56
N ASN A 52 12.64 23.52 19.34
CA ASN A 52 11.87 24.77 19.48
C ASN A 52 10.92 25.14 18.33
N GLU A 53 10.75 24.27 17.33
CA GLU A 53 9.74 24.44 16.28
C GLU A 53 8.51 23.60 16.63
N THR A 54 7.32 24.22 16.62
CA THR A 54 6.06 23.49 16.82
C THR A 54 5.85 22.49 15.69
N ILE A 55 5.28 21.33 16.00
CA ILE A 55 4.90 20.34 14.99
C ILE A 55 3.96 21.05 14.01
N GLY A 56 4.40 21.24 12.76
CA GLY A 56 3.62 21.96 11.75
C GLY A 56 2.29 21.26 11.46
N ASP A 57 1.24 22.05 11.24
CA ASP A 57 -0.10 21.54 10.94
C ASP A 57 -0.11 20.73 9.64
N MET A 58 -0.97 19.71 9.60
CA MET A 58 -1.24 18.92 8.41
C MET A 58 -2.38 19.56 7.63
N VAL A 59 -2.17 19.87 6.36
CA VAL A 59 -3.17 20.48 5.47
C VAL A 59 -3.67 19.42 4.48
N LEU A 60 -4.96 19.15 4.52
CA LEU A 60 -5.63 18.23 3.59
C LEU A 60 -6.41 19.01 2.55
N ASN A 61 -5.94 18.99 1.31
CA ASN A 61 -6.61 19.66 0.19
C ASN A 61 -7.76 18.79 -0.33
N GLN A 62 -8.98 19.32 -0.20
CA GLN A 62 -10.23 18.68 -0.60
C GLN A 62 -10.99 19.57 -1.59
N LYS A 63 -12.04 19.03 -2.21
CA LYS A 63 -12.87 19.73 -3.21
C LYS A 63 -13.49 21.03 -2.70
N ASP A 64 -13.90 21.03 -1.43
CA ASP A 64 -14.57 22.15 -0.77
C ASP A 64 -13.58 23.13 -0.12
N GLY A 65 -12.27 22.89 -0.28
CA GLY A 65 -11.19 23.70 0.27
C GLY A 65 -10.23 22.91 1.18
N PRO A 66 -9.12 23.56 1.60
CA PRO A 66 -8.14 22.97 2.50
C PRO A 66 -8.69 22.82 3.92
N VAL A 67 -8.46 21.67 4.55
CA VAL A 67 -8.75 21.42 5.97
C VAL A 67 -7.44 21.30 6.74
N ILE A 68 -7.31 22.08 7.81
CA ILE A 68 -6.13 22.10 8.65
C ILE A 68 -6.36 21.19 9.86
N ILE A 69 -5.50 20.20 10.04
CA ILE A 69 -5.49 19.27 11.16
C ILE A 69 -4.31 19.61 12.06
N ASN A 70 -4.61 19.91 13.32
CA ASN A 70 -3.61 20.27 14.31
C ASN A 70 -2.85 19.02 14.81
N THR A 71 -1.60 18.91 14.39
CA THR A 71 -0.66 17.80 14.66
C THR A 71 -0.02 17.89 16.05
N THR A 72 -0.04 19.07 16.66
CA THR A 72 0.68 19.41 17.90
C THR A 72 0.21 18.65 19.14
N SER A 73 -1.00 18.09 19.11
CA SER A 73 -1.66 17.52 20.29
C SER A 73 -1.62 15.99 20.39
N SER A 74 -1.24 15.29 19.31
CA SER A 74 -1.60 13.86 19.20
C SER A 74 -0.65 12.99 18.36
N ALA A 75 0.54 13.46 18.00
CA ALA A 75 1.52 12.63 17.29
C ALA A 75 2.18 11.59 18.22
N PRO A 76 1.85 10.28 18.14
CA PRO A 76 2.55 9.25 18.89
C PRO A 76 4.01 9.13 18.46
N LEU A 77 4.87 8.85 19.44
CA LEU A 77 6.27 8.53 19.22
C LEU A 77 6.43 7.04 18.92
N SER A 78 7.19 6.71 17.88
CA SER A 78 7.55 5.34 17.53
C SER A 78 8.40 4.70 18.64
N LYS A 79 8.11 3.42 18.94
CA LYS A 79 8.85 2.64 19.96
C LYS A 79 10.27 2.24 19.52
N LYS A 80 10.66 2.51 18.26
CA LYS A 80 12.00 2.17 17.74
C LYS A 80 13.09 3.04 18.39
N LYS A 81 14.34 2.58 18.33
CA LYS A 81 15.52 3.25 18.90
C LYS A 81 15.64 4.74 18.54
N ASN A 82 15.21 5.13 17.34
CA ASN A 82 15.34 6.51 16.83
C ASN A 82 14.18 7.44 17.23
N ARG A 83 13.11 6.89 17.83
CA ARG A 83 11.94 7.62 18.36
C ARG A 83 11.41 8.71 17.41
N ASN A 84 10.97 8.33 16.22
CA ASN A 84 10.36 9.27 15.26
C ASN A 84 8.87 9.48 15.54
N TYR A 85 8.31 10.63 15.16
CA TYR A 85 6.87 10.86 15.25
C TYR A 85 6.12 10.21 14.07
N VAL A 86 4.89 9.81 14.36
CA VAL A 86 3.92 9.34 13.37
C VAL A 86 2.62 10.09 13.61
N PHE A 87 1.96 10.55 12.56
CA PHE A 87 0.68 11.24 12.65
C PHE A 87 -0.23 10.83 11.49
N ALA A 88 -1.52 10.62 11.79
CA ALA A 88 -2.51 10.26 10.78
C ALA A 88 -3.65 11.29 10.81
N GLY A 89 -3.79 12.04 9.72
CA GLY A 89 -4.92 12.93 9.48
C GLY A 89 -5.95 12.23 8.61
N PHE A 90 -7.22 12.33 8.95
CA PHE A 90 -8.31 11.74 8.17
C PHE A 90 -9.49 12.70 8.11
N THR A 91 -10.25 12.60 7.03
CA THR A 91 -11.47 13.37 6.78
C THR A 91 -12.52 12.46 6.15
N ASN A 92 -13.78 12.84 6.23
CA ASN A 92 -14.89 12.06 5.65
C ASN A 92 -14.99 12.20 4.12
N ARG A 93 -13.99 12.80 3.48
CA ARG A 93 -13.96 13.08 2.04
C ARG A 93 -12.66 12.56 1.41
N SER A 94 -12.62 12.54 0.08
CA SER A 94 -11.41 12.26 -0.69
C SER A 94 -10.38 13.39 -0.49
N ILE A 95 -9.12 13.00 -0.33
CA ILE A 95 -7.97 13.88 -0.17
C ILE A 95 -7.27 13.95 -1.52
N TYR A 96 -7.21 15.14 -2.13
CA TYR A 96 -6.49 15.32 -3.40
C TYR A 96 -5.00 15.49 -3.19
N SER A 97 -4.63 16.25 -2.17
CA SER A 97 -3.25 16.34 -1.73
C SER A 97 -3.18 16.55 -0.22
N CYS A 98 -2.04 16.16 0.33
CA CYS A 98 -1.74 16.31 1.73
C CYS A 98 -0.40 17.01 1.87
N GLU A 99 -0.36 18.05 2.70
CA GLU A 99 0.84 18.85 2.93
C GLU A 99 1.16 18.93 4.42
N MET A 100 2.44 18.89 4.75
CA MET A 100 2.93 19.09 6.12
C MET A 100 4.38 19.56 6.09
N GLN A 101 4.70 20.64 6.81
CA GLN A 101 6.07 21.18 6.93
C GLN A 101 6.77 21.39 5.58
N GLY A 102 6.04 21.86 4.55
CA GLY A 102 6.59 22.10 3.21
C GLY A 102 6.74 20.87 2.33
N MET A 103 6.48 19.67 2.86
CA MET A 103 6.33 18.45 2.08
C MET A 103 4.88 18.27 1.65
N GLY A 104 4.68 17.77 0.44
CA GLY A 104 3.37 17.53 -0.14
C GLY A 104 3.34 16.20 -0.87
N GLU A 105 2.23 15.48 -0.73
CA GLU A 105 1.92 14.26 -1.48
C GLU A 105 0.59 14.46 -2.20
N ASN A 106 0.54 14.11 -3.49
CA ASN A 106 -0.66 14.22 -4.30
C ASN A 106 -1.27 12.84 -4.58
N ASN A 107 -2.59 12.79 -4.66
CA ASN A 107 -3.37 11.60 -5.00
C ASN A 107 -3.48 11.39 -6.53
N ASP A 108 -2.72 12.14 -7.33
CA ASP A 108 -2.75 12.12 -8.80
C ASP A 108 -2.24 10.78 -9.39
N ASN A 109 -1.56 9.96 -8.58
CA ASN A 109 -0.95 8.70 -9.02
C ASN A 109 -1.85 7.46 -8.88
N ARG A 110 -3.18 7.62 -8.77
CA ARG A 110 -4.11 6.48 -8.77
C ARG A 110 -4.32 5.81 -10.13
N GLU A 111 -3.51 6.15 -11.13
CA GLU A 111 -3.51 5.49 -12.44
C GLU A 111 -2.68 4.20 -12.50
N LEU A 112 -2.11 3.69 -11.38
CA LEU A 112 -1.19 2.53 -11.41
C LEU A 112 -1.57 1.33 -10.52
N CYS A 113 -2.87 1.11 -10.28
CA CYS A 113 -3.36 -0.19 -9.81
C CYS A 113 -4.42 -0.80 -10.74
N ALA A 114 -4.50 -0.33 -11.99
CA ALA A 114 -5.39 -0.90 -13.01
C ALA A 114 -4.78 -2.04 -13.82
N ASP A 115 -3.51 -2.38 -13.63
CA ASP A 115 -2.89 -3.52 -14.31
C ASP A 115 -2.01 -4.34 -13.37
N PHE A 116 -2.65 -5.13 -12.50
CA PHE A 116 -2.09 -6.46 -12.22
C PHE A 116 -2.13 -7.22 -13.55
N HIS A 117 -1.10 -7.07 -14.39
CA HIS A 117 -0.93 -7.89 -15.58
C HIS A 117 -1.08 -9.38 -15.19
N PRO A 118 -2.16 -10.08 -15.59
CA PRO A 118 -2.30 -11.51 -15.35
C PRO A 118 -1.43 -12.33 -16.35
N GLU A 119 -0.46 -11.69 -17.00
CA GLU A 119 0.46 -12.30 -17.97
C GLU A 119 1.47 -13.22 -17.27
N LYS A 120 1.96 -12.85 -16.08
CA LYS A 120 2.95 -13.68 -15.35
C LYS A 120 2.35 -14.96 -14.76
N ALA A 121 1.04 -14.98 -14.48
CA ALA A 121 0.33 -16.18 -14.03
C ALA A 121 0.06 -17.16 -15.18
N LYS A 122 -0.23 -16.64 -16.39
CA LYS A 122 -0.43 -17.48 -17.60
C LYS A 122 0.85 -18.23 -18.00
N LEU A 123 2.02 -17.61 -17.87
CA LEU A 123 3.29 -18.27 -18.20
C LEU A 123 3.56 -19.49 -17.32
N ASN A 124 3.30 -19.38 -16.01
CA ASN A 124 3.47 -20.49 -15.07
C ASN A 124 2.49 -21.64 -15.35
N PHE A 125 1.24 -21.33 -15.69
CA PHE A 125 0.27 -22.35 -16.07
C PHE A 125 0.63 -23.02 -17.40
N TYR A 126 1.07 -22.26 -18.40
CA TYR A 126 1.46 -22.81 -19.70
C TYR A 126 2.68 -23.74 -19.59
N LEU A 127 3.68 -23.38 -18.77
CA LEU A 127 4.81 -24.27 -18.49
C LEU A 127 4.36 -25.56 -17.78
N LEU A 128 3.42 -25.47 -16.85
CA LEU A 128 2.92 -26.64 -16.12
C LEU A 128 2.10 -27.56 -17.02
N VAL A 129 1.26 -26.99 -17.90
CA VAL A 129 0.49 -27.75 -18.91
C VAL A 129 1.41 -28.39 -19.95
N MET A 130 2.38 -27.66 -20.50
CA MET A 130 3.31 -28.20 -21.49
C MET A 130 4.17 -29.34 -20.92
N ASN A 131 4.65 -29.20 -19.68
CA ASN A 131 5.37 -30.27 -19.01
C ASN A 131 4.44 -31.46 -18.65
N GLY A 132 3.21 -31.19 -18.23
CA GLY A 132 2.21 -32.21 -17.93
C GLY A 132 1.82 -33.05 -19.16
N VAL A 133 1.53 -32.40 -20.29
CA VAL A 133 1.21 -33.08 -21.56
C VAL A 133 2.37 -33.97 -22.01
N ARG A 134 3.61 -33.50 -21.92
CA ARG A 134 4.78 -34.30 -22.28
C ARG A 134 4.90 -35.56 -21.42
N VAL A 135 4.67 -35.46 -20.11
CA VAL A 135 4.73 -36.61 -19.19
C VAL A 135 3.59 -37.61 -19.46
N VAL A 136 2.37 -37.13 -19.69
CA VAL A 136 1.24 -38.02 -19.98
C VAL A 136 1.44 -38.73 -21.31
N PHE A 137 1.87 -38.00 -22.34
CA PHE A 137 2.10 -38.57 -23.67
C PHE A 137 3.24 -39.61 -23.67
N THR A 138 4.37 -39.34 -23.01
CA THR A 138 5.45 -40.34 -22.92
C THR A 138 5.03 -41.56 -22.12
N LYS A 139 4.26 -41.38 -21.04
CA LYS A 139 3.72 -42.49 -20.26
C LYS A 139 2.78 -43.35 -21.09
N THR A 140 1.81 -42.77 -21.79
CA THR A 140 0.87 -43.55 -22.62
C THR A 140 1.59 -44.26 -23.77
N LEU A 141 2.56 -43.61 -24.41
CA LEU A 141 3.36 -44.22 -25.48
C LEU A 141 4.17 -45.40 -24.96
N ALA A 142 4.83 -45.26 -23.80
CA ALA A 142 5.59 -46.35 -23.18
C ALA A 142 4.69 -47.54 -22.77
N PHE A 143 3.52 -47.29 -22.18
CA PHE A 143 2.59 -48.36 -21.83
C PHE A 143 2.05 -49.06 -23.07
N ASN A 144 1.67 -48.31 -24.10
CA ASN A 144 1.17 -48.88 -25.36
C ASN A 144 2.25 -49.65 -26.09
N THR A 145 3.50 -49.19 -26.15
CA THR A 145 4.59 -49.93 -26.82
C THR A 145 4.95 -51.19 -26.06
N ILE A 146 5.02 -51.16 -24.72
CA ILE A 146 5.26 -52.37 -23.91
C ILE A 146 4.16 -53.39 -24.14
N LEU A 147 2.89 -52.97 -24.17
CA LEU A 147 1.76 -53.86 -24.43
C LEU A 147 1.81 -54.43 -25.85
N THR A 148 2.08 -53.61 -26.86
CA THR A 148 2.21 -54.08 -28.25
C THR A 148 3.38 -55.03 -28.43
N ILE A 149 4.55 -54.74 -27.84
CA ILE A 149 5.70 -55.64 -27.90
C ILE A 149 5.38 -56.97 -27.21
N ARG A 150 4.75 -56.94 -26.04
CA ARG A 150 4.30 -58.18 -25.37
C ARG A 150 3.27 -58.96 -26.19
N ALA A 151 2.37 -58.28 -26.89
CA ALA A 151 1.34 -58.91 -27.72
C ALA A 151 1.85 -59.42 -29.08
N VAL A 152 3.05 -59.00 -29.52
CA VAL A 152 3.68 -59.46 -30.77
C VAL A 152 4.72 -60.55 -30.50
N LEU A 153 5.36 -60.54 -29.32
CA LEU A 153 6.37 -61.55 -28.92
C LEU A 153 5.78 -62.78 -28.21
N PHE A 154 4.51 -62.74 -27.80
CA PHE A 154 3.72 -63.88 -27.31
C PHE A 154 2.52 -64.11 -28.22
#